data_AF-A0AAX4I0E3-F1
#
_entry.id   AF-A0AAX4I0E3-F1
#
_cell.length_a   1.000
_cell.length_b   1.000
_cell.length_c   1.000
_cell.angle_alpha   90.00
_cell.angle_beta   90.00
_cell.angle_gamma   90.00
#
_symmetry.space_group_name_H-M   'P 1'
#
loop_
_entity.id
_entity.type
_entity.pdbx_description
1 polymer ?
#
loop_
_entity_poly.entity_id
_entity_poly.type
_entity_poly.pdbx_seq_one_letter_code
_entity_poly.pdbx_strand_id
1 'polypeptide(L)'
;MAEAIGIVASVAALVQLVRYGKKSADALYQFSRQGGVSQVDVDRCANQILSFSLIVGSAHRSLNRHREDCTGSDVLDFISAHRVFEAITIDAKSVRRRLKLAARQFSNLAKGKRTLPAFINWWLHKDAVVSLFPEMERIKTNLTLIILVIQLELQMKEIKGRSPISPEIKKLEKSV
;
A
#
# COMPACT_ATOMS: atom_id res chain seq x y z
N MET A 1 22.38 11.85 6.09
CA MET A 1 22.16 10.70 7.01
C MET A 1 20.72 10.61 7.54
N ALA A 2 20.02 11.72 7.77
CA ALA A 2 18.60 11.70 8.15
C ALA A 2 17.65 11.15 7.05
N GLU A 3 17.96 11.35 5.75
CA GLU A 3 17.15 10.80 4.64
C GLU A 3 17.05 9.28 4.68
N ALA A 4 18.17 8.60 4.89
CA ALA A 4 18.22 7.13 4.93
C ALA A 4 17.37 6.58 6.08
N ILE A 5 17.31 7.28 7.22
CA ILE A 5 16.53 6.87 8.39
C ILE A 5 15.03 7.08 8.16
N GLY A 6 14.64 8.21 7.56
CA GLY A 6 13.24 8.50 7.23
C GLY A 6 12.64 7.48 6.26
N ILE A 7 13.37 7.15 5.19
CA ILE A 7 12.95 6.17 4.19
C ILE A 7 12.85 4.76 4.80
N VAL A 8 13.81 4.34 5.63
CA VAL A 8 13.82 3.03 6.29
C VAL A 8 12.68 2.89 7.31
N ALA A 9 12.38 3.94 8.08
CA ALA A 9 11.27 3.93 9.02
C ALA A 9 9.90 3.80 8.31
N SER A 10 9.76 4.43 7.15
CA SER A 10 8.55 4.37 6.34
C SER A 10 8.39 3.02 5.65
N VAL A 11 9.48 2.44 5.16
CA VAL A 11 9.51 1.05 4.67
C VAL A 11 9.03 0.08 5.74
N ALA A 12 9.55 0.18 6.98
CA ALA A 12 9.12 -0.68 8.07
C ALA A 12 7.63 -0.52 8.41
N ALA A 13 7.11 0.71 8.36
CA ALA A 13 5.69 0.98 8.57
C ALA A 13 4.81 0.37 7.48
N LEU A 14 5.19 0.50 6.21
CA LEU A 14 4.47 -0.10 5.08
C LEU A 14 4.47 -1.63 5.15
N VAL A 15 5.62 -2.26 5.43
CA VAL A 15 5.72 -3.72 5.60
C VAL A 15 4.78 -4.21 6.70
N GLN A 16 4.74 -3.51 7.83
CA GLN A 16 3.84 -3.89 8.92
C GLN A 16 2.37 -3.66 8.54
N LEU A 17 2.06 -2.59 7.81
CA LEU A 17 0.71 -2.31 7.33
C LEU A 17 0.19 -3.42 6.40
N VAL A 18 1.03 -3.88 5.45
CA VAL A 18 0.73 -5.04 4.59
C VAL A 18 0.47 -6.29 5.43
N ARG A 19 1.34 -6.57 6.42
CA ARG A 19 1.22 -7.76 7.26
C ARG A 19 -0.08 -7.76 8.06
N TYR A 20 -0.44 -6.64 8.67
CA TYR A 20 -1.65 -6.54 9.49
C TYR A 20 -2.91 -6.46 8.66
N GLY A 21 -2.88 -5.82 7.49
CA GLY A 21 -4.02 -5.83 6.58
C GLY A 21 -4.32 -7.25 6.07
N LYS A 22 -3.32 -8.00 5.60
CA LYS A 22 -3.49 -9.42 5.23
C LYS A 22 -4.06 -10.26 6.39
N LYS A 23 -3.48 -10.16 7.59
CA LYS A 23 -4.00 -10.87 8.78
C LYS A 23 -5.44 -10.50 9.13
N SER A 24 -5.84 -9.25 8.92
CA SER A 24 -7.20 -8.79 9.20
C SER A 24 -8.18 -9.35 8.18
N ALA A 25 -7.81 -9.32 6.89
CA ALA A 25 -8.61 -9.92 5.83
C ALA A 25 -8.78 -11.43 6.03
N ASP A 26 -7.69 -12.16 6.35
CA ASP A 26 -7.75 -13.59 6.65
C ASP A 26 -8.66 -13.90 7.84
N ALA A 27 -8.57 -13.10 8.91
CA ALA A 27 -9.44 -13.26 10.08
C ALA A 27 -10.92 -13.02 9.74
N LEU A 28 -11.21 -12.05 8.87
CA LEU A 28 -12.57 -11.79 8.37
C LEU A 28 -13.08 -12.93 7.49
N TYR A 29 -12.27 -13.47 6.58
CA TYR A 29 -12.66 -14.63 5.78
C TYR A 29 -12.92 -15.87 6.64
N GLN A 30 -12.09 -16.12 7.66
CA GLN A 30 -12.31 -17.21 8.60
C GLN A 30 -13.62 -17.01 9.38
N PHE A 31 -13.88 -15.79 9.84
CA PHE A 31 -15.15 -15.44 10.49
C PHE A 31 -16.36 -15.63 9.55
N SER A 32 -16.28 -15.16 8.30
CA SER A 32 -17.30 -15.33 7.26
C SER A 32 -17.62 -16.81 7.01
N ARG A 33 -16.59 -17.63 6.82
CA ARG A 33 -16.70 -19.08 6.56
C ARG A 33 -17.21 -19.88 7.75
N GLN A 34 -16.85 -19.48 8.98
CA GLN A 34 -17.19 -20.24 10.18
C GLN A 34 -18.49 -19.79 10.83
N GLY A 35 -18.88 -18.51 10.70
CA GLY A 35 -20.01 -17.91 11.41
C GLY A 35 -21.38 -18.03 10.72
N GLY A 36 -21.45 -18.50 9.47
CA GLY A 36 -22.72 -18.58 8.71
C GLY A 36 -23.37 -17.21 8.44
N VAL A 37 -22.57 -16.14 8.50
CA VAL A 37 -22.97 -14.72 8.44
C VAL A 37 -23.35 -14.33 7.01
N SER A 38 -23.93 -13.13 6.81
CA SER A 38 -23.97 -12.42 5.53
C SER A 38 -22.56 -12.36 4.92
N GLN A 39 -22.19 -13.41 4.17
CA GLN A 39 -20.87 -13.61 3.59
C GLN A 39 -20.48 -12.40 2.75
N VAL A 40 -21.45 -11.84 2.03
CA VAL A 40 -21.24 -10.71 1.12
C VAL A 40 -20.64 -9.50 1.82
N ASP A 41 -21.16 -9.11 2.98
CA ASP A 41 -20.70 -7.90 3.70
C ASP A 41 -19.32 -8.10 4.33
N VAL A 42 -19.10 -9.26 4.96
CA VAL A 42 -17.84 -9.60 5.61
C VAL A 42 -16.73 -9.79 4.57
N ASP A 43 -17.04 -10.50 3.48
CA ASP A 43 -16.11 -10.73 2.38
C ASP A 43 -15.78 -9.44 1.64
N ARG A 44 -16.75 -8.52 1.47
CA ARG A 44 -16.49 -7.18 0.91
C ARG A 44 -15.50 -6.41 1.75
N CYS A 45 -15.66 -6.41 3.07
CA CYS A 45 -14.72 -5.74 3.99
C CYS A 45 -13.34 -6.40 3.93
N ALA A 46 -13.28 -7.74 3.92
CA ALA A 46 -12.03 -8.50 3.79
C ALA A 46 -11.31 -8.18 2.47
N ASN A 47 -12.05 -8.16 1.36
CA ASN A 47 -11.54 -7.83 0.03
C ASN A 47 -10.97 -6.41 -0.03
N GLN A 48 -11.64 -5.42 0.57
CA GLN A 48 -11.12 -4.04 0.60
C GLN A 48 -9.83 -3.94 1.39
N ILE A 49 -9.75 -4.58 2.56
CA ILE A 49 -8.52 -4.61 3.37
C ILE A 49 -7.39 -5.36 2.65
N LEU A 50 -7.70 -6.46 1.97
CA LEU A 50 -6.73 -7.22 1.19
C LEU A 50 -6.20 -6.40 0.00
N SER A 51 -7.09 -5.78 -0.77
CA SER A 51 -6.74 -4.92 -1.91
C SER A 51 -5.82 -3.78 -1.47
N PHE A 52 -6.17 -3.10 -0.38
CA PHE A 52 -5.31 -2.10 0.25
C PHE A 52 -3.91 -2.66 0.57
N SER A 53 -3.85 -3.82 1.22
CA SER A 53 -2.59 -4.46 1.59
C SER A 53 -1.72 -4.82 0.39
N LEU A 54 -2.33 -5.25 -0.72
CA LEU A 54 -1.62 -5.58 -1.95
C LEU A 54 -1.03 -4.34 -2.61
N ILE A 55 -1.79 -3.23 -2.66
CA ILE A 55 -1.32 -1.98 -3.24
C ILE A 55 -0.18 -1.38 -2.42
N VAL A 56 -0.30 -1.35 -1.09
CA VAL A 56 0.78 -0.91 -0.19
C VAL A 56 2.04 -1.77 -0.40
N GLY A 57 1.88 -3.09 -0.53
CA GLY A 57 3.00 -4.01 -0.79
C GLY A 57 3.64 -3.82 -2.15
N SER A 58 2.85 -3.48 -3.17
CA SER A 58 3.35 -3.13 -4.51
C SER A 58 4.16 -1.83 -4.47
N ALA A 59 3.60 -0.79 -3.84
CA ALA A 59 4.26 0.49 -3.65
C ALA A 59 5.63 0.34 -2.99
N HIS A 60 5.68 -0.44 -1.90
CA HIS A 60 6.93 -0.71 -1.21
C HIS A 60 8.00 -1.35 -2.10
N ARG A 61 7.63 -2.36 -2.91
CA ARG A 61 8.57 -3.01 -3.83
C ARG A 61 9.06 -2.05 -4.92
N SER A 62 8.16 -1.25 -5.49
CA SER A 62 8.53 -0.26 -6.52
C SER A 62 9.48 0.80 -5.96
N LEU A 63 9.23 1.29 -4.74
CA LEU A 63 10.11 2.24 -4.06
C LEU A 63 11.50 1.67 -3.79
N ASN A 64 11.58 0.42 -3.31
CA ASN A 64 12.86 -0.23 -3.07
C ASN A 64 13.66 -0.41 -4.36
N ARG A 65 13.01 -0.89 -5.43
CA ARG A 65 13.65 -1.04 -6.74
C ARG A 65 14.15 0.32 -7.27
N HIS A 66 13.33 1.36 -7.21
CA HIS A 66 13.74 2.70 -7.67
C HIS A 66 14.94 3.25 -6.92
N ARG A 67 15.00 3.01 -5.60
CA ARG A 67 16.15 3.42 -4.78
C ARG A 67 17.44 2.69 -5.17
N GLU A 68 17.35 1.42 -5.56
CA GLU A 68 18.50 0.62 -6.03
C GLU A 68 18.95 1.06 -7.42
N ASP A 69 18.00 1.37 -8.30
CA ASP A 69 18.26 1.65 -9.72
C ASP A 69 18.63 3.11 -10.02
N CYS A 70 18.24 4.07 -9.17
CA CYS A 70 18.45 5.50 -9.42
C CYS A 70 19.29 6.19 -8.33
N THR A 71 20.60 6.32 -8.57
CA THR A 71 21.43 7.33 -7.89
C THR A 71 21.13 8.72 -8.45
N GLY A 72 20.71 9.67 -7.60
CA GLY A 72 20.32 11.03 -8.01
C GLY A 72 18.92 11.08 -8.65
N SER A 73 17.89 10.97 -7.82
CA SER A 73 16.49 11.07 -8.25
C SER A 73 15.89 12.34 -7.66
N ASP A 74 15.54 13.29 -8.54
CA ASP A 74 14.91 14.54 -8.16
C ASP A 74 13.57 14.28 -7.44
N VAL A 75 12.92 13.17 -7.80
CA VAL A 75 11.68 12.71 -7.16
C VAL A 75 11.95 12.21 -5.74
N LEU A 76 12.97 11.38 -5.52
CA LEU A 76 13.31 10.91 -4.18
C LEU A 76 13.80 12.07 -3.29
N ASP A 77 14.54 13.02 -3.85
CA ASP A 77 15.00 14.22 -3.16
C ASP A 77 13.82 15.11 -2.78
N PHE A 78 12.86 15.32 -3.68
CA PHE A 78 11.62 16.04 -3.39
C PHE A 78 10.80 15.36 -2.29
N ILE A 79 10.59 14.04 -2.40
CA ILE A 79 9.84 13.23 -1.42
C ILE A 79 10.49 13.32 -0.04
N SER A 80 11.82 13.32 0.01
CA SER A 80 12.58 13.42 1.24
C SER A 80 12.52 14.83 1.84
N ALA A 81 12.76 15.87 1.03
CA ALA A 81 12.71 17.27 1.45
C ALA A 81 11.34 17.67 2.02
N HIS A 82 10.26 17.12 1.48
CA HIS A 82 8.89 17.42 1.92
C HIS A 82 8.35 16.44 2.98
N ARG A 83 9.20 15.55 3.52
CA ARG A 83 8.85 14.57 4.56
C ARG A 83 7.59 13.75 4.23
N VAL A 84 7.33 13.51 2.95
CA VAL A 84 6.10 12.84 2.46
C VAL A 84 5.97 11.45 3.07
N PHE A 85 7.10 10.74 3.18
CA PHE A 85 7.16 9.43 3.82
C PHE A 85 6.82 9.44 5.31
N GLU A 86 7.12 10.54 6.02
CA GLU A 86 6.78 10.67 7.43
C GLU A 86 5.27 10.86 7.64
N ALA A 87 4.64 11.68 6.80
CA ALA A 87 3.17 11.82 6.79
C ALA A 87 2.48 10.48 6.52
N ILE A 88 2.96 9.74 5.51
CA ILE A 88 2.46 8.38 5.20
C ILE A 88 2.70 7.42 6.39
N THR A 89 3.81 7.57 7.10
CA THR A 89 4.15 6.72 8.26
C THR A 89 3.22 6.97 9.44
N ILE A 90 2.83 8.22 9.68
CA ILE A 90 1.87 8.58 10.73
C ILE A 90 0.51 7.96 10.42
N ASP A 91 0.01 8.17 9.21
CA ASP A 91 -1.27 7.61 8.75
C ASP A 91 -1.23 6.07 8.78
N ALA A 92 -0.15 5.47 8.28
CA ALA A 92 0.06 4.02 8.32
C ALA A 92 0.11 3.46 9.75
N LYS A 93 0.72 4.16 10.71
CA LYS A 93 0.76 3.72 12.12
C LYS A 93 -0.64 3.70 12.74
N SER A 94 -1.47 4.69 12.43
CA SER A 94 -2.88 4.75 12.86
C SER A 94 -3.66 3.55 12.32
N VAL A 95 -3.68 3.41 10.99
CA VAL A 95 -4.39 2.31 10.30
C VAL A 95 -3.88 0.94 10.77
N ARG A 96 -2.56 0.78 10.92
CA ARG A 96 -1.95 -0.46 11.45
C ARG A 96 -2.49 -0.83 12.83
N ARG A 97 -2.59 0.14 13.76
CA ARG A 97 -3.09 -0.12 15.13
C ARG A 97 -4.53 -0.62 15.08
N ARG A 98 -5.37 0.03 14.29
CA ARG A 98 -6.79 -0.32 14.16
C ARG A 98 -7.00 -1.67 13.44
N LEU A 99 -6.25 -1.94 12.36
CA LEU A 99 -6.24 -3.26 11.70
C LEU A 99 -5.77 -4.36 12.66
N LYS A 100 -4.75 -4.12 13.47
CA LYS A 100 -4.29 -5.09 14.49
C LYS A 100 -5.39 -5.41 15.51
N LEU A 101 -6.16 -4.40 15.94
CA LEU A 101 -7.29 -4.60 16.86
C LEU A 101 -8.40 -5.41 16.19
N ALA A 102 -8.78 -5.03 14.97
CA ALA A 102 -9.75 -5.72 14.14
C ALA A 102 -9.37 -7.21 13.95
N ALA A 103 -8.13 -7.50 13.54
CA ALA A 103 -7.65 -8.87 13.36
C ALA A 103 -7.76 -9.72 14.63
N ARG A 104 -7.46 -9.15 15.80
CA ARG A 104 -7.60 -9.84 17.08
C ARG A 104 -9.05 -10.12 17.42
N GLN A 105 -9.92 -9.13 17.25
CA GLN A 105 -11.36 -9.27 17.50
C GLN A 105 -11.97 -10.34 16.59
N PHE A 106 -11.71 -10.30 15.29
CA PHE A 106 -12.25 -11.28 14.34
C PHE A 106 -11.66 -12.67 14.51
N SER A 107 -10.37 -12.79 14.85
CA SER A 107 -9.77 -14.10 15.18
C SER A 107 -10.39 -14.72 16.43
N ASN A 108 -10.71 -13.91 17.45
CA ASN A 108 -11.39 -14.39 18.65
C ASN A 108 -12.84 -14.81 18.35
N LEU A 109 -13.53 -14.04 17.50
CA LEU A 109 -14.88 -14.37 17.03
C LEU A 109 -14.92 -15.66 16.21
N ALA A 110 -13.94 -15.86 15.31
CA ALA A 110 -13.80 -17.08 14.52
C ALA A 110 -13.56 -18.33 15.40
N LYS A 111 -12.84 -18.18 16.51
CA LYS A 111 -12.60 -19.27 17.48
C LYS A 111 -13.81 -19.59 18.39
N GLY A 112 -14.78 -18.68 18.48
CA GLY A 112 -15.98 -18.86 19.31
C GLY A 112 -16.98 -19.85 18.71
N LYS A 113 -17.86 -20.43 19.54
CA LYS A 113 -18.97 -21.28 19.07
C LYS A 113 -19.89 -20.48 18.14
N ARG A 114 -20.31 -21.10 17.02
CA ARG A 114 -21.25 -20.56 16.01
C ARG A 114 -22.57 -20.11 16.65
N THR A 115 -22.69 -18.84 17.02
CA THR A 115 -23.85 -18.36 17.78
C THR A 115 -24.25 -16.94 17.36
N LEU A 116 -25.54 -16.64 17.44
CA LEU A 116 -26.15 -15.31 17.25
C LEU A 116 -25.41 -14.13 17.92
N PRO A 117 -24.80 -14.25 19.11
CA PRO A 117 -23.98 -13.21 19.71
C PRO A 117 -22.78 -12.78 18.85
N ALA A 118 -22.19 -13.68 18.07
CA ALA A 118 -21.09 -13.33 17.16
C ALA A 118 -21.55 -12.42 16.01
N PHE A 119 -22.81 -12.59 15.57
CA PHE A 119 -23.44 -11.73 14.55
C PHE A 119 -23.73 -10.33 15.09
N ILE A 120 -24.32 -10.23 16.28
CA ILE A 120 -24.56 -8.94 16.94
C ILE A 120 -23.22 -8.23 17.17
N ASN A 121 -22.18 -8.97 17.57
CA ASN A 121 -20.86 -8.40 17.78
C ASN A 121 -20.23 -7.90 16.47
N TRP A 122 -20.38 -8.62 15.35
CA TRP A 122 -19.98 -8.11 14.03
C TRP A 122 -20.73 -6.83 13.66
N TRP A 123 -22.06 -6.82 13.81
CA TRP A 123 -22.88 -5.69 13.42
C TRP A 123 -22.51 -4.42 14.21
N LEU A 124 -22.25 -4.55 15.51
CA LEU A 124 -21.79 -3.45 16.37
C LEU A 124 -20.38 -2.95 16.03
N HIS A 125 -19.52 -3.78 15.45
CA HIS A 125 -18.12 -3.44 15.17
C HIS A 125 -17.85 -3.15 13.68
N LYS A 126 -18.82 -3.38 12.79
CA LYS A 126 -18.69 -3.14 11.34
C LYS A 126 -18.29 -1.69 11.05
N ASP A 127 -18.91 -0.71 11.71
CA ASP A 127 -18.63 0.70 11.48
C ASP A 127 -17.20 1.11 11.86
N ALA A 128 -16.63 0.46 12.88
CA ALA A 128 -15.23 0.67 13.27
C ALA A 128 -14.24 0.18 12.20
N VAL A 129 -14.63 -0.85 11.43
CA VAL A 129 -13.86 -1.35 10.28
C VAL A 129 -14.10 -0.49 9.05
N VAL A 130 -15.35 -0.15 8.73
CA VAL A 130 -15.70 0.66 7.55
C VAL A 130 -15.11 2.07 7.64
N SER A 131 -15.03 2.63 8.84
CA SER A 131 -14.35 3.92 9.08
C SER A 131 -12.83 3.88 8.84
N LEU A 132 -12.22 2.72 8.61
CA LEU A 132 -10.83 2.63 8.13
C LEU A 132 -10.72 2.91 6.63
N PHE A 133 -11.79 2.76 5.87
CA PHE A 133 -11.72 2.76 4.42
C PHE A 133 -11.28 4.11 3.86
N PRO A 134 -11.76 5.26 4.38
CA PRO A 134 -11.26 6.56 3.93
C PRO A 134 -9.75 6.76 4.20
N GLU A 135 -9.27 6.34 5.37
CA GLU A 135 -7.84 6.43 5.73
C GLU A 135 -6.98 5.52 4.86
N MET A 136 -7.44 4.28 4.62
CA MET A 136 -6.77 3.35 3.72
C MET A 136 -6.71 3.90 2.29
N GLU A 137 -7.80 4.50 1.81
CA GLU A 137 -7.85 5.09 0.47
C GLU A 137 -6.96 6.31 0.30
N ARG A 138 -6.83 7.13 1.35
CA ARG A 138 -5.87 8.23 1.38
C ARG A 138 -4.43 7.72 1.23
N ILE A 139 -4.05 6.71 2.03
CA ILE A 139 -2.71 6.09 1.96
C ILE A 139 -2.49 5.47 0.58
N LYS A 140 -3.51 4.77 0.04
CA LYS A 140 -3.47 4.14 -1.28
C LYS A 140 -3.19 5.18 -2.37
N THR A 141 -3.96 6.26 -2.38
CA THR A 141 -3.83 7.36 -3.34
C THR A 141 -2.45 8.00 -3.27
N ASN A 142 -1.96 8.29 -2.06
CA ASN A 142 -0.64 8.88 -1.87
C ASN A 142 0.48 7.97 -2.40
N LEU A 143 0.40 6.67 -2.10
CA LEU A 143 1.39 5.70 -2.57
C LEU A 143 1.31 5.51 -4.09
N THR A 144 0.11 5.46 -4.66
CA THR A 144 -0.07 5.38 -6.12
C THR A 144 0.52 6.60 -6.81
N LEU A 145 0.30 7.81 -6.27
CA LEU A 145 0.88 9.03 -6.83
C LEU A 145 2.41 9.01 -6.79
N ILE A 146 3.01 8.57 -5.67
CA ILE A 146 4.46 8.39 -5.57
C ILE A 146 4.98 7.40 -6.63
N ILE A 147 4.32 6.26 -6.81
CA ILE A 147 4.71 5.28 -7.84
C ILE A 147 4.64 5.90 -9.23
N LEU A 148 3.56 6.61 -9.56
CA LEU A 148 3.36 7.22 -10.87
C LEU A 148 4.44 8.27 -11.17
N VAL A 149 4.79 9.10 -10.18
CA VAL A 149 5.85 10.11 -10.33
C VAL A 149 7.21 9.45 -10.53
N ILE A 150 7.49 8.35 -9.82
CA ILE A 150 8.70 7.54 -10.03
C ILE A 150 8.73 6.93 -11.44
N GLN A 151 7.63 6.34 -11.89
CA GLN A 151 7.52 5.77 -13.23
C GLN A 151 7.75 6.82 -14.31
N LEU A 152 7.20 8.03 -14.12
CA LEU A 152 7.39 9.16 -15.02
C LEU A 152 8.88 9.57 -15.07
N GLU A 153 9.55 9.67 -13.92
CA GLU A 153 10.98 10.00 -13.87
C GLU A 153 11.83 8.96 -14.61
N LEU A 154 11.55 7.67 -14.41
CA LEU A 154 12.24 6.58 -15.11
C LEU A 154 12.04 6.67 -16.63
N GLN A 155 10.80 6.88 -17.08
CA GLN A 155 10.50 7.05 -18.51
C GLN A 155 11.19 8.29 -19.09
N MET A 156 11.22 9.41 -18.36
CA MET A 156 11.92 10.62 -18.80
C MET A 156 13.43 10.40 -18.91
N LYS A 157 14.04 9.65 -17.97
CA LYS A 157 15.46 9.28 -18.02
C LYS A 157 15.75 8.35 -19.21
N GLU A 158 14.88 7.36 -19.48
CA GLU A 158 15.00 6.48 -20.65
C GLU A 158 14.90 7.25 -21.97
N ILE A 159 13.95 8.19 -22.08
CA ILE A 159 13.79 9.04 -23.27
C ILE A 159 15.02 9.94 -23.47
N LYS A 160 15.55 10.55 -22.40
CA LYS A 160 16.78 11.37 -22.47
C LYS A 160 18.02 10.53 -22.79
N GLY A 161 18.09 9.29 -22.31
CA GLY A 161 19.17 8.35 -22.59
C GLY A 161 19.14 7.78 -24.01
N ARG A 162 17.96 7.69 -24.63
CA ARG A 162 17.82 7.45 -26.08
C ARG A 162 18.18 8.72 -26.85
N SER A 163 19.45 8.84 -27.24
CA SER A 163 19.89 9.85 -28.20
C SER A 163 19.00 9.84 -29.46
N PRO A 164 18.55 10.99 -29.98
CA PRO A 164 17.67 11.07 -31.15
C PRO A 164 18.39 10.76 -32.48
N ILE A 165 19.54 10.08 -32.45
CA ILE A 165 20.29 9.75 -33.65
C ILE A 165 20.21 8.24 -33.83
N SER A 166 19.11 7.78 -34.44
CA SER A 166 19.14 6.53 -35.18
C SER A 166 20.34 6.63 -36.15
N PRO A 167 21.24 5.61 -36.20
CA PRO A 167 22.37 5.62 -37.13
C PRO A 167 21.96 5.70 -38.61
N GLU A 168 20.67 5.58 -38.91
CA GLU A 168 20.10 5.77 -40.24
C GLU A 168 20.08 7.24 -40.70
N ILE A 169 19.91 8.22 -39.79
CA ILE A 169 19.85 9.65 -40.16
C ILE A 169 21.26 10.19 -40.49
N LYS A 170 22.30 9.73 -39.76
CA LYS A 170 23.70 10.06 -40.07
C LYS A 170 24.22 9.49 -41.38
N LYS A 171 23.55 8.47 -41.95
CA LYS A 171 23.87 7.96 -43.29
C LYS A 171 23.29 8.84 -44.39
N LEU A 172 22.17 9.52 -44.15
CA LEU A 172 21.53 10.41 -45.12
C LEU A 172 22.24 11.77 -45.24
N GLU A 173 22.81 12.30 -44.14
CA GLU A 173 23.59 13.57 -44.18
C GLU A 173 24.97 13.42 -44.84
N LYS A 174 25.50 12.20 -44.99
CA LYS A 174 26.78 11.95 -45.70
C LYS A 174 26.59 11.68 -47.20
N SER A 175 25.36 11.66 -47.67
CA SER A 175 24.99 11.38 -49.06
C SER A 175 24.39 12.59 -49.79
N VAL A 176 24.50 13.79 -49.20
CA VAL A 176 24.17 15.08 -49.85
C VAL A 176 25.46 15.86 -50.07
#